data_AF-A0AAW9S689-F1
#
_entry.id   AF-A0AAW9S689-F1
#
_cell.length_a   1.000
_cell.length_b   1.000
_cell.length_c   1.000
_cell.angle_alpha   90.00
_cell.angle_beta   90.00
_cell.angle_gamma   90.00
#
_symmetry.space_group_name_H-M   'P 1'
#
loop_
_entity.id
_entity.type
_entity.pdbx_description
1 polymer ?
#
loop_
_entity_poly.entity_id
_entity_poly.type
_entity_poly.pdbx_seq_one_letter_code
_entity_poly.pdbx_strand_id
1 'polypeptide(L)'
;MVKKLMVLFVFGLYWGITVFFTIPENYLQIKAIRLGKVFSTMFYQRWSFFAPPPQHNDRLYYQFITHNHDTLLYEVLQPVQKLRKKQYLANNDISIIDYVLSNSLNNISDQIRENFGNYKYLHCEGMDEDACFSMFLEGFEKEMYEMNEINTLKNYGIRLNHSKSDRHFYKFKVIYATVPVAKFADRNNPEKVPKEQFVFETKYYDLTHNLWID
;
A
#
# COMPACT_ATOMS: atom_id res chain seq x y z
N MET A 1 -5.83 19.37 -46.31
CA MET A 1 -4.87 18.25 -46.14
C MET A 1 -3.90 18.52 -44.99
N VAL A 2 -3.19 19.65 -45.00
CA VAL A 2 -2.20 20.05 -43.97
C VAL A 2 -2.72 19.95 -42.53
N LYS A 3 -3.94 20.45 -42.25
CA LYS A 3 -4.54 20.37 -40.90
C LYS A 3 -4.70 18.94 -40.38
N LYS A 4 -5.09 17.99 -41.23
CA LYS A 4 -5.24 16.57 -40.84
C LYS A 4 -3.89 15.94 -40.53
N LEU A 5 -2.87 16.31 -41.30
CA LEU A 5 -1.51 15.81 -41.13
C LEU A 5 -0.88 16.34 -39.83
N MET A 6 -1.13 17.60 -39.50
CA MET A 6 -0.73 18.21 -38.23
C MET A 6 -1.41 17.53 -37.03
N VAL A 7 -2.72 17.26 -37.10
CA VAL A 7 -3.44 16.54 -36.03
C VAL A 7 -2.88 15.14 -35.83
N LEU A 8 -2.64 14.39 -36.91
CA LEU A 8 -2.02 13.07 -36.85
C LEU A 8 -0.61 13.10 -36.24
N PHE A 9 0.18 14.13 -36.58
CA PHE A 9 1.51 14.29 -36.03
C PHE A 9 1.49 14.57 -34.52
N VAL A 10 0.64 15.50 -34.07
CA VAL A 10 0.49 15.81 -32.64
C VAL A 10 -0.01 14.58 -31.87
N PHE A 11 -0.97 13.85 -32.45
CA PHE A 11 -1.47 12.59 -31.88
C PHE A 11 -0.37 11.53 -31.74
N GLY A 12 0.40 11.30 -32.81
CA GLY A 12 1.50 10.33 -32.80
C GLY A 12 2.60 10.69 -31.80
N LEU A 13 2.93 11.99 -31.70
CA LEU A 13 3.95 12.48 -30.78
C LEU A 13 3.50 12.33 -29.31
N TYR A 14 2.25 12.68 -29.02
CA TYR A 14 1.66 12.49 -27.69
C TYR A 14 1.63 11.02 -27.27
N TRP A 15 1.21 10.10 -28.15
CA TRP A 15 1.21 8.66 -27.84
C TRP A 15 2.61 8.07 -27.77
N GLY A 16 3.54 8.55 -28.59
CA GLY A 16 4.95 8.15 -28.53
C GLY A 16 5.59 8.51 -27.20
N ILE A 17 5.40 9.75 -26.72
CA ILE A 17 5.87 10.20 -25.40
C ILE A 17 5.19 9.42 -24.28
N THR A 18 3.87 9.23 -24.40
CA THR A 18 3.09 8.42 -23.45
C THR A 18 3.69 7.02 -23.29
N VAL A 19 3.87 6.29 -24.40
CA VAL A 19 4.45 4.94 -24.37
C VAL A 19 5.87 4.96 -23.81
N PHE A 20 6.71 5.92 -24.22
CA PHE A 20 8.07 6.04 -23.71
C PHE A 20 8.14 6.20 -22.19
N PHE A 21 7.18 6.88 -21.55
CA PHE A 21 7.15 7.06 -20.10
C PHE A 21 6.30 6.02 -19.34
N THR A 22 5.59 5.13 -20.03
CA THR A 22 4.78 4.06 -19.39
C THR A 22 5.40 2.66 -19.49
N ILE A 23 6.40 2.46 -20.36
CA ILE A 23 7.19 1.23 -20.38
C ILE A 23 7.99 1.05 -19.06
N PRO A 24 8.41 -0.18 -18.73
CA PRO A 24 9.23 -0.46 -17.55
C PRO A 24 10.51 0.39 -17.51
N GLU A 25 10.98 0.64 -16.28
CA GLU A 25 12.17 1.46 -16.04
C GLU A 25 13.36 0.99 -16.89
N ASN A 26 13.91 1.91 -17.66
CA ASN A 26 15.09 1.69 -18.48
C ASN A 26 16.06 2.87 -18.31
N TYR A 27 17.30 2.66 -18.75
CA TYR A 27 18.36 3.66 -18.63
C TYR A 27 18.00 5.03 -19.25
N LEU A 28 17.23 5.05 -20.34
CA LEU A 28 16.82 6.27 -21.03
C LEU A 28 15.76 7.03 -20.24
N GLN A 29 14.79 6.33 -19.62
CA GLN A 29 13.80 6.93 -18.73
C GLN A 29 14.45 7.55 -17.50
N ILE A 30 15.42 6.87 -16.88
CA ILE A 30 16.14 7.39 -15.70
C ILE A 30 16.81 8.72 -16.04
N LYS A 31 17.45 8.82 -17.22
CA LYS A 31 18.03 10.09 -17.71
C LYS A 31 16.96 11.17 -17.96
N ALA A 32 15.77 10.78 -18.39
CA ALA A 32 14.66 11.68 -18.71
C ALA A 32 13.69 11.92 -17.54
N ILE A 33 14.03 11.54 -16.31
CA ILE A 33 13.10 11.56 -15.17
C ILE A 33 12.47 12.94 -14.88
N ARG A 34 13.24 14.02 -15.12
CA ARG A 34 12.73 15.40 -14.97
C ARG A 34 11.68 15.74 -16.03
N LEU A 35 11.88 15.31 -17.28
CA LEU A 35 10.91 15.48 -18.36
C LEU A 35 9.66 14.65 -18.11
N GLY A 36 9.83 13.43 -17.58
CA GLY A 36 8.75 12.57 -17.13
C GLY A 36 7.86 13.27 -16.11
N LYS A 37 8.44 13.87 -15.06
CA LYS A 37 7.68 14.64 -14.05
C LYS A 37 6.86 15.77 -14.67
N VAL A 38 7.43 16.56 -15.59
CA VAL A 38 6.71 17.65 -16.27
C VAL A 38 5.56 17.11 -17.12
N PHE A 39 5.80 16.03 -17.87
CA PHE A 39 4.79 15.37 -18.68
C PHE A 39 3.64 14.85 -17.81
N SER A 40 3.93 14.17 -16.71
CA SER A 40 2.94 13.67 -15.75
C SER A 40 2.09 14.79 -15.14
N THR A 41 2.71 15.94 -14.84
CA THR A 41 2.00 17.11 -14.29
C THR A 41 1.09 17.76 -15.34
N MET A 42 1.55 17.90 -16.58
CA MET A 42 0.81 18.57 -17.67
C MET A 42 -0.36 17.73 -18.20
N PHE A 43 -0.15 16.42 -18.37
CA PHE A 43 -1.09 15.54 -19.06
C PHE A 43 -1.88 14.62 -18.13
N TYR A 44 -1.72 14.79 -16.80
CA TYR A 44 -2.33 14.03 -15.69
C TYR A 44 -3.17 12.83 -16.13
N GLN A 45 -2.48 11.79 -16.60
CA GLN A 45 -3.11 10.52 -16.96
C GLN A 45 -2.46 9.45 -16.14
N ARG A 46 -3.26 8.89 -15.23
CA ARG A 46 -2.93 7.65 -14.55
C ARG A 46 -3.03 6.53 -15.60
N TRP A 47 -1.92 6.28 -16.30
CA TRP A 47 -1.75 5.12 -17.17
C TRP A 47 -1.64 3.81 -16.39
N SER A 48 -2.18 3.76 -15.17
CA SER A 48 -2.28 2.56 -14.34
C SER A 48 -3.08 1.44 -15.01
N PHE A 49 -3.81 1.73 -16.10
CA PHE A 49 -4.38 0.72 -16.98
C PHE A 49 -3.30 -0.19 -17.63
N PHE A 50 -2.12 0.34 -17.92
CA PHE A 50 -0.97 -0.42 -18.44
C PHE A 50 -0.02 -0.88 -17.35
N ALA A 51 -0.29 -0.54 -16.08
CA ALA A 51 0.50 -1.09 -14.99
C ALA A 51 0.35 -2.61 -14.99
N PRO A 52 1.45 -3.36 -14.74
CA PRO A 52 1.33 -4.80 -14.55
C PRO A 52 0.26 -5.07 -13.49
N PRO A 53 -0.53 -6.15 -13.64
CA PRO A 53 -1.55 -6.48 -12.65
C PRO A 53 -0.88 -6.60 -11.28
N PRO A 54 -1.58 -6.22 -10.20
CA PRO A 54 -1.04 -6.33 -8.85
C PRO A 54 -0.63 -7.78 -8.60
N GLN A 55 0.59 -7.96 -8.08
CA GLN A 55 1.11 -9.29 -7.77
C GLN A 55 0.60 -9.80 -6.42
N HIS A 56 0.12 -8.90 -5.57
CA HIS A 56 -0.39 -9.21 -4.25
C HIS A 56 -1.68 -8.41 -3.96
N ASN A 57 -2.53 -8.96 -3.09
CA ASN A 57 -3.63 -8.25 -2.47
C ASN A 57 -3.22 -7.86 -1.06
N ASP A 58 -3.42 -6.59 -0.72
CA ASP A 58 -3.17 -6.09 0.63
C ASP A 58 -4.22 -6.56 1.62
N ARG A 59 -3.77 -6.85 2.83
CA ARG A 59 -4.60 -7.15 3.99
C ARG A 59 -4.19 -6.29 5.16
N LEU A 60 -5.20 -5.68 5.77
CA LEU A 60 -5.03 -4.80 6.92
C LEU A 60 -5.81 -5.36 8.09
N TYR A 61 -5.09 -5.65 9.16
CA TYR A 61 -5.68 -6.10 10.40
C TYR A 61 -5.45 -5.10 11.52
N TYR A 62 -6.44 -4.99 12.40
CA TYR A 62 -6.29 -4.35 13.69
C TYR A 62 -6.46 -5.41 14.76
N GLN A 63 -5.44 -5.56 15.60
CA GLN A 63 -5.51 -6.42 16.77
C GLN A 63 -5.78 -5.55 17.99
N PHE A 64 -6.99 -5.61 18.52
CA PHE A 64 -7.38 -4.90 19.73
C PHE A 64 -7.26 -5.80 20.96
N ILE A 65 -6.94 -5.19 22.09
CA ILE A 65 -6.90 -5.87 23.39
C ILE A 65 -7.90 -5.20 24.34
N THR A 66 -8.76 -6.02 24.96
CA THR A 66 -9.74 -5.59 25.97
C THR A 66 -9.09 -5.52 27.34
N HIS A 67 -9.70 -4.79 28.29
CA HIS A 67 -9.20 -4.76 29.68
C HIS A 67 -9.13 -6.14 30.35
N ASN A 68 -9.87 -7.14 29.83
CA ASN A 68 -9.81 -8.53 30.30
C ASN A 68 -8.68 -9.34 29.64
N HIS A 69 -7.82 -8.68 28.85
CA HIS A 69 -6.77 -9.28 28.02
C HIS A 69 -7.26 -10.17 26.88
N ASP A 70 -8.54 -10.09 26.50
CA ASP A 70 -9.02 -10.75 25.29
C ASP A 70 -8.47 -10.03 24.05
N THR A 71 -7.97 -10.82 23.12
CA THR A 71 -7.39 -10.32 21.86
C THR A 71 -8.37 -10.53 20.71
N LEU A 72 -8.63 -9.46 19.96
CA LEU A 72 -9.59 -9.45 18.87
C LEU A 72 -8.94 -8.92 17.60
N LEU A 73 -8.84 -9.79 16.59
CA LEU A 73 -8.26 -9.48 15.29
C LEU A 73 -9.38 -9.16 14.29
N TYR A 74 -9.30 -7.98 13.67
CA TYR A 74 -10.27 -7.53 12.67
C TYR A 74 -9.59 -7.21 11.33
N GLU A 75 -9.99 -7.93 10.28
CA GLU A 75 -9.66 -7.57 8.90
C GLU A 75 -10.54 -6.40 8.44
N VAL A 76 -9.93 -5.31 7.97
CA VAL A 76 -10.64 -4.07 7.61
C VAL A 76 -10.90 -3.94 6.12
N LEU A 77 -9.92 -4.24 5.28
CA LEU A 77 -10.02 -3.99 3.83
C LEU A 77 -11.11 -4.82 3.17
N GLN A 78 -11.20 -6.12 3.47
CA GLN A 78 -12.16 -6.99 2.80
C GLN A 78 -13.63 -6.56 3.04
N PRO A 79 -14.08 -6.26 4.28
CA PRO A 79 -15.42 -5.71 4.50
C PRO A 79 -15.67 -4.38 3.76
N VAL A 80 -14.70 -3.45 3.80
CA VAL A 80 -14.79 -2.16 3.12
C VAL A 80 -14.93 -2.35 1.60
N GLN A 81 -14.11 -3.19 1.00
CA GLN A 81 -14.14 -3.50 -0.43
C GLN A 81 -15.43 -4.21 -0.84
N LYS A 82 -15.96 -5.13 -0.02
CA LYS A 82 -17.26 -5.78 -0.24
C LYS A 82 -18.40 -4.76 -0.25
N LEU A 83 -18.40 -3.83 0.71
CA LEU A 83 -19.39 -2.75 0.77
C LEU A 83 -19.28 -1.81 -0.43
N ARG A 84 -18.05 -1.42 -0.81
CA ARG A 84 -17.80 -0.59 -2.00
C ARG A 84 -18.36 -1.25 -3.27
N LYS A 85 -18.10 -2.54 -3.47
CA LYS A 85 -18.63 -3.29 -4.63
C LYS A 85 -20.16 -3.29 -4.67
N LYS A 86 -20.81 -3.39 -3.51
CA LYS A 86 -22.28 -3.36 -3.41
C LYS A 86 -22.87 -1.97 -3.68
N GLN A 87 -22.15 -0.89 -3.37
CA GLN A 87 -22.65 0.49 -3.40
C GLN A 87 -21.92 1.39 -4.43
N TYR A 88 -21.28 0.77 -5.43
CA TYR A 88 -20.25 1.36 -6.29
C TYR A 88 -20.56 2.73 -6.91
N LEU A 89 -21.83 3.04 -7.17
CA LEU A 89 -22.25 4.30 -7.79
C LEU A 89 -22.83 5.34 -6.81
N ALA A 90 -23.11 4.96 -5.56
CA ALA A 90 -23.92 5.78 -4.64
C ALA A 90 -23.18 6.20 -3.37
N ASN A 91 -22.05 5.56 -3.01
CA ASN A 91 -21.35 5.84 -1.76
C ASN A 91 -19.90 6.28 -1.98
N ASN A 92 -19.69 7.59 -1.95
CA ASN A 92 -18.38 8.19 -2.09
C ASN A 92 -17.51 7.95 -0.82
N ASP A 93 -18.11 7.93 0.37
CA ASP A 93 -17.37 7.82 1.63
C ASP A 93 -16.65 6.48 1.77
N ILE A 94 -17.30 5.37 1.42
CA ILE A 94 -16.67 4.05 1.46
C ILE A 94 -15.54 3.96 0.43
N SER A 95 -15.73 4.58 -0.73
CA SER A 95 -14.70 4.65 -1.78
C SER A 95 -13.50 5.47 -1.32
N ILE A 96 -13.73 6.58 -0.60
CA ILE A 96 -12.68 7.40 0.01
C ILE A 96 -11.94 6.60 1.09
N ILE A 97 -12.65 5.89 1.97
CA ILE A 97 -12.02 5.06 3.01
C ILE A 97 -11.13 3.99 2.37
N ASP A 98 -11.65 3.25 1.40
CA ASP A 98 -10.87 2.21 0.70
C ASP A 98 -9.64 2.81 0.02
N TYR A 99 -9.79 3.95 -0.65
CA TYR A 99 -8.70 4.66 -1.30
C TYR A 99 -7.64 5.10 -0.30
N VAL A 100 -8.04 5.76 0.79
CA VAL A 100 -7.12 6.27 1.81
C VAL A 100 -6.35 5.13 2.46
N LEU A 101 -7.04 4.06 2.89
CA LEU A 101 -6.39 2.91 3.52
C LEU A 101 -5.43 2.19 2.56
N SER A 102 -5.88 1.90 1.35
CA SER A 102 -5.04 1.20 0.36
C SER A 102 -3.84 2.05 -0.06
N ASN A 103 -4.03 3.37 -0.22
CA ASN A 103 -2.92 4.27 -0.55
C ASN A 103 -1.93 4.38 0.61
N SER A 104 -2.38 4.40 1.86
CA SER A 104 -1.49 4.38 3.02
C SER A 104 -0.64 3.11 3.06
N LEU A 105 -1.21 1.94 2.78
CA LEU A 105 -0.46 0.68 2.76
C LEU A 105 0.55 0.62 1.62
N ASN A 106 0.15 1.03 0.41
CA ASN A 106 1.08 1.11 -0.72
C ASN A 106 2.26 2.01 -0.42
N ASN A 107 2.00 3.21 0.10
CA ASN A 107 3.05 4.15 0.49
C ASN A 107 3.97 3.58 1.58
N ILE A 108 3.43 2.89 2.60
CA ILE A 108 4.25 2.23 3.61
C ILE A 108 5.09 1.11 2.99
N SER A 109 4.49 0.27 2.14
CA SER A 109 5.21 -0.80 1.45
C SER A 109 6.34 -0.26 0.57
N ASP A 110 6.10 0.84 -0.15
CA ASP A 110 7.08 1.47 -1.02
C ASP A 110 8.23 2.05 -0.19
N GLN A 111 7.93 2.75 0.92
CA GLN A 111 8.95 3.27 1.84
C GLN A 111 9.78 2.16 2.48
N ILE A 112 9.15 1.06 2.93
CA ILE A 112 9.87 -0.11 3.46
C ILE A 112 10.79 -0.68 2.37
N ARG A 113 10.28 -0.90 1.16
CA ARG A 113 11.06 -1.49 0.06
C ARG A 113 12.25 -0.61 -0.34
N GLU A 114 12.04 0.70 -0.48
CA GLU A 114 13.08 1.65 -0.85
C GLU A 114 14.17 1.76 0.23
N ASN A 115 13.78 1.94 1.49
CA ASN A 115 14.73 2.08 2.59
C ASN A 115 15.45 0.77 2.90
N PHE A 116 14.74 -0.37 2.83
CA PHE A 116 15.36 -1.69 2.96
C PHE A 116 16.35 -1.96 1.83
N GLY A 117 16.03 -1.59 0.58
CA GLY A 117 16.95 -1.73 -0.55
C GLY A 117 18.28 -1.00 -0.31
N ASN A 118 18.21 0.24 0.19
CA ASN A 118 19.39 1.01 0.56
C ASN A 118 20.14 0.40 1.75
N TYR A 119 19.42 0.01 2.81
CA TYR A 119 20.00 -0.62 3.99
C TYR A 119 20.72 -1.93 3.66
N LYS A 120 20.06 -2.80 2.88
CA LYS A 120 20.58 -4.10 2.43
C LYS A 120 21.90 -3.94 1.69
N TYR A 121 21.99 -2.95 0.79
CA TYR A 121 23.21 -2.64 0.05
C TYR A 121 24.37 -2.22 0.96
N LEU A 122 24.09 -1.47 2.03
CA LEU A 122 25.12 -0.91 2.92
C LEU A 122 25.56 -1.84 4.04
N HIS A 123 24.65 -2.71 4.53
CA HIS A 123 24.83 -3.38 5.83
C HIS A 123 24.70 -4.90 5.78
N CYS A 124 24.19 -5.49 4.69
CA CYS A 124 23.78 -6.91 4.68
C CYS A 124 24.64 -7.81 3.78
N GLU A 125 25.86 -7.41 3.46
CA GLU A 125 26.78 -8.27 2.71
C GLU A 125 27.09 -9.54 3.52
N GLY A 126 26.72 -10.71 2.97
CA GLY A 126 26.94 -12.02 3.59
C GLY A 126 25.96 -12.39 4.71
N MET A 127 24.93 -11.58 4.98
CA MET A 127 23.91 -11.85 5.98
C MET A 127 22.68 -12.55 5.36
N ASP A 128 22.00 -13.37 6.16
CA ASP A 128 20.68 -13.90 5.82
C ASP A 128 19.66 -12.74 5.64
N GLU A 129 18.79 -12.85 4.65
CA GLU A 129 17.88 -11.76 4.28
C GLU A 129 16.84 -11.47 5.37
N ASP A 130 16.33 -12.49 6.06
CA ASP A 130 15.33 -12.33 7.11
C ASP A 130 15.95 -11.69 8.36
N ALA A 131 17.18 -12.08 8.70
CA ALA A 131 17.95 -11.45 9.77
C ALA A 131 18.25 -9.97 9.46
N CYS A 132 18.70 -9.67 8.24
CA CYS A 132 18.94 -8.31 7.76
C CYS A 132 17.67 -7.45 7.81
N PHE A 133 16.54 -8.00 7.37
CA PHE A 133 15.26 -7.30 7.38
C PHE A 133 14.77 -7.00 8.80
N SER A 134 14.97 -7.94 9.74
CA SER A 134 14.62 -7.73 11.15
C SER A 134 15.42 -6.58 11.76
N MET A 135 16.73 -6.53 11.53
CA MET A 135 17.60 -5.42 11.99
C MET A 135 17.21 -4.09 11.36
N PHE A 136 16.84 -4.09 10.07
CA PHE A 136 16.32 -2.90 9.39
C PHE A 136 15.05 -2.38 10.06
N LEU A 137 14.07 -3.25 10.33
CA LEU A 137 12.80 -2.85 10.93
C LEU A 137 12.99 -2.24 12.33
N GLU A 138 13.89 -2.80 13.15
CA GLU A 138 14.23 -2.24 14.46
C GLU A 138 14.80 -0.81 14.35
N GLY A 139 15.65 -0.55 13.36
CA GLY A 139 16.22 0.78 13.12
C GLY A 139 15.25 1.77 12.48
N PHE A 140 14.37 1.28 11.60
CA PHE A 140 13.41 2.07 10.83
C PHE A 140 12.15 2.43 11.63
N GLU A 141 11.94 1.79 12.78
CA GLU A 141 10.74 1.91 13.58
C GLU A 141 10.36 3.36 13.91
N LYS A 142 11.33 4.19 14.33
CA LYS A 142 11.06 5.58 14.69
C LYS A 142 10.53 6.39 13.50
N GLU A 143 11.19 6.26 12.35
CA GLU A 143 10.79 6.95 11.12
C GLU A 143 9.40 6.48 10.68
N MET A 144 9.11 5.18 10.81
CA MET A 144 7.80 4.61 10.51
C MET A 144 6.67 5.29 11.29
N TYR A 145 6.80 5.50 12.60
CA TYR A 145 5.75 6.17 13.40
C TYR A 145 5.56 7.65 13.09
N GLU A 146 6.55 8.30 12.48
CA GLU A 146 6.46 9.69 12.04
C GLU A 146 5.75 9.82 10.68
N MET A 147 5.52 8.71 9.95
CA MET A 147 4.84 8.71 8.66
C MET A 147 3.36 9.13 8.77
N ASN A 148 2.89 9.91 7.78
CA ASN A 148 1.49 10.33 7.70
C ASN A 148 0.54 9.14 7.48
N GLU A 149 1.02 8.13 6.79
CA GLU A 149 0.32 6.88 6.50
C GLU A 149 0.05 6.10 7.78
N ILE A 150 1.04 5.93 8.65
CA ILE A 150 0.88 5.26 9.94
C ILE A 150 -0.07 6.05 10.83
N ASN A 151 0.02 7.38 10.83
CA ASN A 151 -0.95 8.23 11.52
C ASN A 151 -2.38 8.09 10.97
N THR A 152 -2.52 7.90 9.66
CA THR A 152 -3.82 7.64 9.02
C THR A 152 -4.40 6.31 9.46
N LEU A 153 -3.60 5.24 9.48
CA LEU A 153 -4.02 3.93 9.97
C LEU A 153 -4.37 3.99 11.48
N LYS A 154 -3.54 4.63 12.30
CA LYS A 154 -3.83 4.88 13.71
C LYS A 154 -5.19 5.56 13.92
N ASN A 155 -5.44 6.67 13.22
CA ASN A 155 -6.69 7.42 13.33
C ASN A 155 -7.90 6.58 12.90
N TYR A 156 -7.74 5.73 11.88
CA TYR A 156 -8.78 4.80 11.49
C TYR A 156 -9.03 3.73 12.57
N GLY A 157 -7.99 3.20 13.20
CA GLY A 157 -8.09 2.27 14.33
C GLY A 157 -8.85 2.86 15.53
N ILE A 158 -8.57 4.11 15.88
CA ILE A 158 -9.30 4.86 16.91
C ILE A 158 -10.79 4.98 16.53
N ARG A 159 -11.09 5.35 15.28
CA ARG A 159 -12.48 5.44 14.79
C ARG A 159 -13.18 4.08 14.82
N LEU A 160 -12.49 3.02 14.44
CA LEU A 160 -13.00 1.65 14.46
C LEU A 160 -13.35 1.22 15.90
N ASN A 161 -12.48 1.54 16.87
CA ASN A 161 -12.73 1.33 18.29
C ASN A 161 -14.04 2.01 18.76
N HIS A 162 -14.21 3.30 18.45
CA HIS A 162 -15.42 4.04 18.82
C HIS A 162 -16.71 3.46 18.22
N SER A 163 -16.64 2.87 17.02
CA SER A 163 -17.80 2.21 16.39
C SER A 163 -18.23 0.91 17.05
N LYS A 164 -17.43 0.39 18.00
CA LYS A 164 -17.64 -0.88 18.71
C LYS A 164 -17.90 -0.65 20.20
N SER A 165 -18.83 0.25 20.52
CA SER A 165 -19.12 0.76 21.88
C SER A 165 -19.24 -0.30 22.98
N ASP A 166 -19.61 -1.53 22.62
CA ASP A 166 -19.86 -2.61 23.58
C ASP A 166 -18.56 -3.25 24.10
N ARG A 167 -17.39 -2.82 23.60
CA ARG A 167 -16.08 -3.38 23.97
C ARG A 167 -15.15 -2.27 24.42
N HIS A 168 -14.70 -2.37 25.67
CA HIS A 168 -13.69 -1.48 26.24
C HIS A 168 -12.28 -1.94 25.84
N PHE A 169 -11.89 -1.61 24.61
CA PHE A 169 -10.52 -1.81 24.16
C PHE A 169 -9.63 -0.69 24.71
N TYR A 170 -8.44 -1.05 25.21
CA TYR A 170 -7.50 -0.09 25.78
C TYR A 170 -6.22 0.08 24.95
N LYS A 171 -5.90 -0.90 24.09
CA LYS A 171 -4.80 -0.78 23.13
C LYS A 171 -5.07 -1.58 21.85
N PHE A 172 -4.40 -1.19 20.76
CA PHE A 172 -4.44 -1.93 19.50
C PHE A 172 -3.12 -1.86 18.74
N LYS A 173 -2.83 -2.83 17.89
CA LYS A 173 -1.77 -2.70 16.87
C LYS A 173 -2.30 -2.90 15.47
N VAL A 174 -1.58 -2.36 14.50
CA VAL A 174 -1.87 -2.49 13.06
C VAL A 174 -0.95 -3.56 12.50
N ILE A 175 -1.52 -4.48 11.73
CA ILE A 175 -0.78 -5.56 11.06
C ILE A 175 -1.06 -5.45 9.57
N TYR A 176 0.00 -5.31 8.78
CA TYR A 176 -0.04 -5.32 7.33
C TYR A 176 0.50 -6.65 6.80
N ALA A 177 -0.29 -7.29 5.97
CA ALA A 177 0.07 -8.53 5.30
C ALA A 177 -0.34 -8.46 3.83
N THR A 178 0.26 -9.32 3.02
CA THR A 178 -0.04 -9.45 1.60
C THR A 178 -0.39 -10.88 1.26
N VAL A 179 -1.28 -11.06 0.28
CA VAL A 179 -1.60 -12.37 -0.27
C VAL A 179 -1.27 -12.37 -1.75
N PRO A 180 -0.33 -13.20 -2.22
CA PRO A 180 -0.01 -13.27 -3.63
C PRO A 180 -1.25 -13.55 -4.48
N VAL A 181 -1.39 -12.86 -5.60
CA VAL A 181 -2.46 -13.11 -6.57
C VAL A 181 -2.09 -14.35 -7.34
N ALA A 182 -2.92 -15.40 -7.23
CA ALA A 182 -2.73 -16.61 -8.02
C ALA A 182 -2.66 -16.28 -9.52
N LYS A 183 -1.63 -16.82 -10.19
CA LYS A 183 -1.52 -16.76 -11.65
C LYS A 183 -2.81 -17.27 -12.26
N PHE A 184 -3.22 -16.70 -13.40
CA PHE A 184 -4.50 -17.05 -14.03
C PHE A 184 -4.66 -18.57 -14.23
N ALA A 185 -3.60 -19.26 -14.64
CA ALA A 185 -3.56 -20.72 -14.83
C ALA A 185 -3.86 -21.53 -13.54
N ASP A 186 -3.59 -20.95 -12.37
CA ASP A 186 -3.66 -21.62 -11.07
C ASP A 186 -4.90 -21.24 -10.25
N ARG A 187 -5.74 -20.31 -10.73
CA ARG A 187 -6.88 -19.77 -9.95
C ARG A 187 -7.92 -20.80 -9.55
N ASN A 188 -8.03 -21.90 -10.29
CA ASN A 188 -8.98 -22.97 -10.03
C ASN A 188 -8.33 -24.17 -9.33
N ASN A 189 -7.04 -24.10 -8.98
CA ASN A 189 -6.34 -25.18 -8.31
C ASN A 189 -6.39 -24.98 -6.78
N PRO A 190 -7.17 -25.81 -6.05
CA PRO A 190 -7.31 -25.69 -4.59
C PRO A 190 -6.02 -26.03 -3.82
N GLU A 191 -5.05 -26.70 -4.45
CA GLU A 191 -3.75 -27.01 -3.83
C GLU A 191 -2.78 -25.84 -3.89
N LYS A 192 -3.04 -24.85 -4.76
CA LYS A 192 -2.19 -23.66 -4.96
C LYS A 192 -2.78 -22.40 -4.33
N VAL A 193 -3.44 -22.55 -3.17
CA VAL A 193 -3.95 -21.40 -2.42
C VAL A 193 -2.77 -20.57 -1.94
N PRO A 194 -2.66 -19.29 -2.35
CA PRO A 194 -1.57 -18.43 -1.93
C PRO A 194 -1.58 -18.27 -0.42
N LYS A 195 -0.42 -18.46 0.21
CA LYS A 195 -0.25 -18.20 1.64
C LYS A 195 -0.08 -16.71 1.86
N GLU A 196 -0.67 -16.25 2.95
CA GLU A 196 -0.48 -14.88 3.42
C GLU A 196 0.95 -14.68 3.91
N GLN A 197 1.52 -13.54 3.54
CA GLN A 197 2.87 -13.12 3.86
C GLN A 197 2.79 -11.87 4.73
N PHE A 198 3.39 -11.95 5.90
CA PHE A 198 3.52 -10.81 6.80
C PHE A 198 4.46 -9.76 6.18
N VAL A 199 4.10 -8.48 6.29
CA VAL A 199 4.96 -7.38 5.84
C VAL A 199 5.52 -6.62 7.04
N PHE A 200 4.64 -6.06 7.87
CA PHE A 200 5.05 -5.42 9.13
C PHE A 200 3.88 -5.36 10.13
N GLU A 201 4.23 -5.11 11.38
CA GLU A 201 3.27 -4.71 12.41
C GLU A 201 3.80 -3.51 13.18
N THR A 202 2.88 -2.73 13.72
CA THR A 202 3.22 -1.65 14.65
C THR A 202 3.34 -2.20 16.07
N LYS A 203 3.99 -1.42 16.93
CA LYS A 203 3.78 -1.45 18.37
C LYS A 203 2.30 -1.25 18.73
N TYR A 204 1.97 -1.51 19.99
CA TYR A 204 0.63 -1.22 20.47
C TYR A 204 0.44 0.29 20.61
N TYR A 205 -0.69 0.79 20.15
CA TYR A 205 -1.17 2.12 20.45
C TYR A 205 -2.08 2.07 21.68
N ASP A 206 -1.70 2.77 22.74
CA ASP A 206 -2.51 2.94 23.94
C ASP A 206 -3.58 4.02 23.70
N LEU A 207 -4.85 3.60 23.76
CA LEU A 207 -6.00 4.47 23.55
C LEU A 207 -6.26 5.41 24.74
N THR A 208 -5.75 5.09 25.92
CA THR A 208 -5.90 5.87 27.15
C THR A 208 -4.89 7.01 27.17
N HIS A 209 -3.63 6.72 26.82
CA HIS A 209 -2.52 7.67 26.87
C HIS A 209 -2.18 8.30 25.51
N ASN A 210 -2.84 7.84 24.43
CA ASN A 210 -2.66 8.32 23.06
C ASN A 210 -1.23 8.20 22.51
N LEU A 211 -0.50 7.14 22.87
CA LEU A 211 0.90 6.94 22.51
C LEU A 211 1.19 5.49 22.13
N TRP A 212 2.27 5.27 21.37
CA TRP A 212 2.78 3.94 21.05
C TRP A 212 3.55 3.36 22.24
N ILE A 213 3.26 2.13 22.63
CA ILE A 213 3.88 1.35 23.70
C ILE A 213 4.35 0.00 23.17
N ASP A 214 5.43 -0.51 23.79
CA ASP A 214 5.94 -1.86 23.55
C ASP A 214 4.91 -2.94 23.95
#